data_AF-A0A4C1VR56-F1
#
_entry.id   AF-A0A4C1VR56-F1
#
_cell.length_a   1.000
_cell.length_b   1.000
_cell.length_c   1.000
_cell.angle_alpha   90.00
_cell.angle_beta   90.00
_cell.angle_gamma   90.00
#
_symmetry.space_group_name_H-M   'P 1'
#
loop_
_entity.id
_entity.type
_entity.pdbx_description
1 polymer ?
#
loop_
_entity_poly.entity_id
_entity_poly.type
_entity_poly.pdbx_seq_one_letter_code
_entity_poly.pdbx_strand_id
1 'polypeptide(L)'
;MDKKKLIALRGQCKATFTKLEKYFQEPKESLQLEEIIVRQRTLNDSFEKYKDIQAQLIILDGDVADDEDDIEERYIQLCVGMEKLRSKSQREQFVPERSSNSAKLPPLDIPVFDGRNIGDFKPFMDMFVAVIHNDLKLSSVQKLFYLKKYIKAEPLQLIDNLPLINESYSAALDLLKKRYDNPSLLINNHISILLDMPMIHRGTAQQLRDLVAQLRQQMTALKISINL
;
A
#
# COMPACT_ATOMS: atom_id res chain seq x y z
N MET A 1 -24.95 14.17 27.65
CA MET A 1 -25.66 13.45 26.56
C MET A 1 -26.89 12.78 27.20
N ASP A 2 -28.05 12.73 26.54
CA ASP A 2 -29.27 12.12 27.13
C ASP A 2 -29.09 10.59 27.29
N LYS A 3 -29.39 10.04 28.48
CA LYS A 3 -29.35 8.60 28.80
C LYS A 3 -30.08 7.77 27.75
N LYS A 4 -31.24 8.23 27.26
CA LYS A 4 -31.99 7.54 26.19
C LYS A 4 -31.19 7.41 24.90
N LYS A 5 -30.43 8.45 24.54
CA LYS A 5 -29.58 8.46 23.34
C LYS A 5 -28.41 7.48 23.48
N LEU A 6 -27.78 7.42 24.66
CA LEU A 6 -26.70 6.47 24.93
C LEU A 6 -27.18 5.02 24.87
N ILE A 7 -28.35 4.71 25.45
CA ILE A 7 -28.96 3.37 25.36
C ILE A 7 -29.22 2.98 23.89
N ALA A 8 -29.75 3.90 23.07
CA ALA A 8 -29.99 3.65 21.66
C ALA A 8 -28.69 3.40 20.87
N LEU A 9 -27.63 4.19 21.12
CA LEU A 9 -26.33 4.01 20.48
C LEU A 9 -25.65 2.70 20.92
N ARG A 10 -25.77 2.32 22.20
CA ARG A 10 -25.31 1.01 22.70
C ARG A 10 -26.01 -0.12 21.96
N GLY A 11 -27.33 -0.01 21.76
CA GLY A 11 -28.12 -0.97 20.99
C GLY A 11 -27.69 -1.08 19.52
N GLN A 12 -27.31 0.04 18.89
CA GLN A 12 -26.77 0.03 17.53
C GLN A 12 -25.44 -0.72 17.43
N CYS A 13 -24.56 -0.53 18.41
CA CYS A 13 -23.31 -1.29 18.47
C CYS A 13 -23.61 -2.80 18.56
N LYS A 14 -24.46 -3.23 19.51
CA LYS A 14 -24.87 -4.65 19.64
C LYS A 14 -25.50 -5.20 18.36
N ALA A 15 -26.29 -4.41 17.64
CA ALA A 15 -26.89 -4.81 16.38
C ALA A 15 -25.84 -5.08 15.27
N THR A 16 -24.72 -4.33 15.26
CA THR A 16 -23.59 -4.59 14.35
C THR A 16 -22.98 -5.97 14.61
N PHE A 17 -22.79 -6.34 15.87
CA PHE A 17 -22.23 -7.64 16.25
C PHE A 17 -23.14 -8.77 15.76
N THR A 18 -24.44 -8.66 16.02
CA THR A 18 -25.44 -9.63 15.55
C THR A 18 -25.47 -9.76 14.03
N LYS A 19 -25.34 -8.65 13.28
CA LYS A 19 -25.25 -8.70 11.81
C LYS A 19 -24.00 -9.44 11.33
N LEU A 20 -22.87 -9.21 11.99
CA LEU A 20 -21.61 -9.86 11.65
C LEU A 20 -21.64 -11.35 12.00
N GLU A 21 -22.20 -11.74 13.15
CA GLU A 21 -22.40 -13.14 13.52
C GLU A 21 -23.22 -13.90 12.48
N LYS A 22 -24.35 -13.32 12.05
CA LYS A 22 -25.17 -13.89 10.96
C LYS A 22 -24.36 -14.05 9.68
N TYR A 23 -23.58 -13.02 9.33
CA TYR A 23 -22.68 -13.11 8.19
C TYR A 23 -21.67 -14.26 8.34
N PHE A 24 -21.14 -14.60 9.52
CA PHE A 24 -20.25 -15.76 9.69
C PHE A 24 -20.97 -17.12 9.54
N GLN A 25 -22.26 -17.18 9.84
CA GLN A 25 -23.04 -18.42 9.79
C GLN A 25 -23.54 -18.74 8.38
N GLU A 26 -23.69 -17.73 7.52
CA GLU A 26 -24.15 -17.91 6.14
C GLU A 26 -23.05 -18.56 5.27
N PRO A 27 -23.38 -19.63 4.51
CA PRO A 27 -22.45 -20.23 3.55
C PRO A 27 -22.15 -19.23 2.44
N LYS A 28 -20.87 -19.04 2.13
CA LYS A 28 -20.40 -18.07 1.13
C LYS A 28 -19.83 -18.79 -0.07
N GLU A 29 -20.31 -18.45 -1.25
CA GLU A 29 -19.79 -18.96 -2.53
C GLU A 29 -18.40 -18.42 -2.85
N SER A 30 -18.09 -17.19 -2.42
CA SER A 30 -16.75 -16.59 -2.54
C SER A 30 -16.44 -15.66 -1.36
N LEU A 31 -15.19 -15.67 -0.90
CA LEU A 31 -14.70 -14.88 0.23
C LEU A 31 -13.67 -13.85 -0.26
N GLN A 32 -14.11 -12.59 -0.42
CA GLN A 32 -13.22 -11.49 -0.81
C GLN A 32 -12.47 -10.95 0.41
N LEU A 33 -11.15 -10.81 0.30
CA LEU A 33 -10.28 -10.40 1.41
C LEU A 33 -10.59 -8.96 1.85
N GLU A 34 -10.85 -8.08 0.89
CA GLU A 34 -11.18 -6.66 1.09
C GLU A 34 -12.48 -6.52 1.89
N GLU A 35 -13.46 -7.38 1.59
CA GLU A 35 -14.74 -7.42 2.26
C GLU A 35 -14.59 -7.80 3.75
N ILE A 36 -13.74 -8.78 4.04
CA ILE A 36 -13.42 -9.23 5.41
C ILE A 36 -12.73 -8.09 6.19
N ILE A 37 -11.78 -7.39 5.56
CA ILE A 37 -11.05 -6.28 6.18
C ILE A 37 -12.00 -5.12 6.56
N VAL A 38 -12.91 -4.73 5.68
CA VAL A 38 -13.87 -3.66 5.95
C VAL A 38 -14.79 -4.03 7.12
N ARG A 39 -15.25 -5.29 7.18
CA ARG A 39 -16.06 -5.79 8.30
C ARG A 39 -15.28 -5.82 9.61
N GLN A 40 -14.00 -6.18 9.58
CA GLN A 40 -13.14 -6.16 10.76
C GLN A 40 -12.97 -4.75 11.33
N ARG A 41 -12.75 -3.75 10.45
CA ARG A 41 -12.73 -2.35 10.89
C ARG A 41 -14.05 -1.93 11.54
N THR A 42 -15.17 -2.28 10.91
CA THR A 42 -16.51 -1.95 11.43
C THR A 42 -16.79 -2.58 12.79
N LEU A 43 -16.31 -3.82 13.02
CA LEU A 43 -16.40 -4.50 14.31
C LEU A 43 -15.61 -3.76 15.39
N ASN A 44 -14.32 -3.48 15.13
CA ASN A 44 -13.44 -2.80 16.06
C ASN A 44 -13.99 -1.42 16.44
N ASP A 45 -14.39 -0.63 15.45
CA ASP A 45 -14.99 0.70 15.67
C ASP A 45 -16.28 0.62 16.51
N SER A 46 -17.07 -0.45 16.35
CA SER A 46 -18.31 -0.65 17.10
C SER A 46 -18.06 -1.13 18.53
N PHE A 47 -16.98 -1.88 18.77
CA PHE A 47 -16.59 -2.33 20.11
C PHE A 47 -16.01 -1.20 20.96
N GLU A 48 -15.12 -0.38 20.39
CA GLU A 48 -14.60 0.80 21.09
C GLU A 48 -15.72 1.78 21.45
N LYS A 49 -16.62 2.06 20.51
CA LYS A 49 -17.83 2.86 20.78
C LYS A 49 -18.71 2.25 21.86
N TYR A 50 -18.84 0.92 21.90
CA TYR A 50 -19.60 0.24 22.93
C TYR A 50 -18.99 0.48 24.32
N LYS A 51 -17.67 0.29 24.48
CA LYS A 51 -16.96 0.54 25.74
C LYS A 51 -17.13 1.98 26.22
N ASP A 52 -16.93 2.94 25.33
CA ASP A 52 -17.10 4.36 25.65
C ASP A 52 -18.53 4.69 26.11
N ILE A 53 -19.54 4.10 25.46
CA ILE A 53 -20.95 4.31 25.82
C ILE A 53 -21.29 3.60 27.13
N GLN A 54 -20.81 2.38 27.34
CA GLN A 54 -21.04 1.60 28.56
C GLN A 54 -20.43 2.33 29.77
N ALA A 55 -19.19 2.83 29.66
CA ALA A 55 -18.55 3.63 30.71
C ALA A 55 -19.35 4.90 31.03
N GLN A 56 -19.84 5.62 30.00
CA GLN A 56 -20.70 6.79 30.20
C GLN A 56 -22.03 6.45 30.88
N LEU A 57 -22.63 5.31 30.53
CA LEU A 57 -23.88 4.86 31.14
C LEU A 57 -23.70 4.48 32.60
N ILE A 58 -22.62 3.77 32.97
CA ILE A 58 -22.28 3.44 34.36
C ILE A 58 -22.10 4.71 35.20
N ILE A 59 -21.43 5.72 34.65
CA ILE A 59 -21.24 7.02 35.33
C ILE A 59 -22.59 7.75 35.53
N LEU A 60 -23.49 7.67 34.55
CA LEU A 60 -24.80 8.32 34.60
C LEU A 60 -25.82 7.56 35.46
N ASP A 61 -25.69 6.24 35.56
CA ASP A 61 -26.63 5.32 36.18
C ASP A 61 -25.90 4.05 36.63
N GLY A 62 -25.54 3.99 37.92
CA GLY A 62 -24.74 2.90 38.49
C GLY A 62 -25.43 1.53 38.56
N ASP A 63 -26.67 1.42 38.08
CA ASP A 63 -27.46 0.19 38.02
C ASP A 63 -27.64 -0.31 36.56
N VAL A 64 -26.78 0.17 35.65
CA VAL A 64 -26.73 -0.31 34.27
C VAL A 64 -26.22 -1.73 34.26
N ALA A 65 -27.00 -2.64 33.68
CA ALA A 65 -26.61 -4.04 33.50
C ALA A 65 -25.19 -4.16 32.93
N ASP A 66 -24.36 -4.88 33.67
CA ASP A 66 -22.99 -5.21 33.30
C ASP A 66 -23.00 -6.47 32.43
N ASP A 67 -23.12 -6.24 31.12
CA ASP A 67 -22.94 -7.27 30.11
C ASP A 67 -21.64 -7.07 29.33
N GLU A 68 -20.63 -6.47 29.98
CA GLU A 68 -19.32 -6.22 29.38
C GLU A 68 -18.60 -7.52 29.01
N ASP A 69 -18.55 -8.49 29.95
CA ASP A 69 -17.91 -9.80 29.74
C ASP A 69 -18.54 -10.55 28.56
N ASP A 70 -19.87 -10.58 28.46
CA ASP A 70 -20.60 -11.25 27.37
C ASP A 70 -20.30 -10.61 26.00
N ILE A 71 -20.21 -9.28 25.96
CA ILE A 71 -19.94 -8.55 24.71
C ILE A 71 -18.47 -8.68 24.32
N GLU A 72 -17.55 -8.69 25.27
CA GLU A 72 -16.13 -8.92 25.02
C GLU A 72 -15.87 -10.34 24.50
N GLU A 73 -16.50 -11.36 25.09
CA GLU A 73 -16.42 -12.73 24.59
C GLU A 73 -16.96 -12.82 23.15
N ARG A 74 -18.11 -12.20 22.86
CA ARG A 74 -18.66 -12.13 21.49
C ARG A 74 -17.72 -11.42 20.52
N TYR A 75 -17.10 -10.31 20.94
CA TYR A 75 -16.10 -9.61 20.14
C TYR A 75 -14.92 -10.53 19.79
N ILE A 76 -14.36 -11.22 20.79
CA ILE A 76 -13.23 -12.14 20.60
C ILE A 76 -13.60 -13.26 19.61
N GLN A 77 -14.77 -13.87 19.76
CA GLN A 77 -15.25 -14.92 18.86
C GLN A 77 -15.39 -14.43 17.42
N LEU A 78 -15.90 -13.22 17.23
CA LEU A 78 -16.00 -12.59 15.91
C LEU A 78 -14.63 -12.29 15.31
N CYS A 79 -13.67 -11.79 16.10
CA CYS A 79 -12.29 -11.57 15.64
C CYS A 79 -11.62 -12.89 15.22
N VAL A 80 -11.78 -13.96 15.99
CA VAL A 80 -11.26 -15.28 15.65
C VAL A 80 -11.93 -15.83 14.39
N GLY A 81 -13.25 -15.64 14.23
CA GLY A 81 -13.98 -15.98 13.01
C GLY A 81 -13.45 -15.24 11.78
N MET A 82 -13.20 -13.95 11.90
CA MET A 82 -12.59 -13.12 10.85
C MET A 82 -11.21 -13.61 10.45
N GLU A 83 -10.35 -13.92 11.43
CA GLU A 83 -9.00 -14.41 11.16
C GLU A 83 -9.00 -15.78 10.48
N LYS A 84 -9.94 -16.66 10.85
CA LYS A 84 -10.17 -17.94 10.17
C LYS A 84 -10.60 -17.74 8.72
N LEU A 85 -11.55 -16.84 8.44
CA LEU A 85 -11.97 -16.52 7.07
C LEU A 85 -10.85 -15.86 6.27
N ARG A 86 -10.07 -14.97 6.88
CA ARG A 86 -8.91 -14.32 6.28
C ARG A 86 -7.86 -15.35 5.88
N SER A 87 -7.55 -16.28 6.78
CA SER A 87 -6.64 -17.40 6.52
C SER A 87 -7.15 -18.33 5.43
N LYS A 88 -8.47 -18.59 5.37
CA LYS A 88 -9.09 -19.38 4.31
C LYS A 88 -9.03 -18.68 2.95
N SER A 89 -9.43 -17.41 2.86
CA SER A 89 -9.34 -16.61 1.63
C SER A 89 -7.91 -16.49 1.13
N GLN A 90 -6.93 -16.30 2.03
CA GLN A 90 -5.52 -16.33 1.67
C GLN A 90 -5.04 -17.71 1.22
N ARG A 91 -5.55 -18.82 1.77
CA ARG A 91 -5.25 -20.18 1.30
C ARG A 91 -5.93 -20.50 -0.03
N GLU A 92 -7.13 -20.02 -0.28
CA GLU A 92 -7.86 -20.18 -1.54
C GLU A 92 -7.20 -19.39 -2.68
N GLN A 93 -6.60 -18.23 -2.39
CA GLN A 93 -5.68 -17.54 -3.31
C GLN A 93 -4.36 -18.31 -3.57
N PHE A 94 -4.04 -19.33 -2.76
CA PHE A 94 -2.84 -20.16 -2.87
C PHE A 94 -3.12 -21.61 -3.27
N VAL A 95 -4.37 -21.99 -3.55
CA VAL A 95 -4.64 -23.18 -4.34
C VAL A 95 -4.22 -22.84 -5.76
N PRO A 96 -3.27 -23.56 -6.39
CA PRO A 96 -2.94 -23.33 -7.77
C PRO A 96 -4.20 -23.65 -8.58
N GLU A 97 -4.89 -22.59 -9.00
CA GLU A 97 -6.04 -22.62 -9.87
C GLU A 97 -5.63 -23.36 -11.15
N ARG A 98 -5.95 -24.66 -11.21
CA ARG A 98 -5.83 -25.48 -12.42
C ARG A 98 -6.99 -25.17 -13.36
N SER A 99 -7.20 -23.90 -13.67
CA SER A 99 -8.10 -23.44 -14.73
C SER A 99 -8.14 -21.92 -14.79
N SER A 100 -7.01 -21.29 -15.09
CA SER A 100 -7.03 -20.16 -16.00
C SER A 100 -5.97 -20.39 -17.07
N ASN A 101 -6.39 -20.42 -18.33
CA ASN A 101 -5.50 -20.22 -19.47
C ASN A 101 -5.01 -18.77 -19.50
N SER A 102 -4.51 -18.27 -18.37
CA SER A 102 -3.61 -17.13 -18.38
C SER A 102 -2.22 -17.73 -18.56
N ALA A 103 -1.60 -17.45 -19.70
CA ALA A 103 -0.17 -17.69 -19.84
C ALA A 103 0.50 -17.10 -18.59
N LYS A 104 1.13 -17.94 -17.76
CA LYS A 104 1.86 -17.47 -16.58
C LYS A 104 2.88 -16.46 -17.08
N LEU A 105 2.57 -15.19 -16.88
CA LEU A 105 3.51 -14.12 -17.17
C LEU A 105 4.73 -14.36 -16.27
N PRO A 106 5.95 -14.09 -16.77
CA PRO A 106 7.12 -14.11 -15.92
C PRO A 106 6.86 -13.31 -14.63
N PRO A 107 7.47 -13.71 -13.51
CA PRO A 107 7.37 -12.94 -12.27
C PRO A 107 7.72 -11.47 -12.56
N LEU A 108 6.92 -10.54 -12.04
CA LEU A 108 7.22 -9.11 -12.09
C LEU A 108 8.54 -8.88 -11.35
N ASP A 109 9.59 -8.55 -12.10
CA ASP A 109 10.88 -8.16 -11.54
C ASP A 109 10.85 -6.65 -11.32
N ILE A 110 11.09 -6.22 -10.08
CA ILE A 110 11.18 -4.80 -9.76
C ILE A 110 12.59 -4.36 -10.16
N PRO A 111 12.73 -3.44 -11.14
CA PRO A 111 14.04 -2.98 -11.56
C PRO A 111 14.73 -2.27 -10.39
N VAL A 112 16.05 -2.45 -10.29
CA VAL A 112 16.85 -1.79 -9.27
C VAL A 112 17.08 -0.34 -9.68
N PHE A 113 16.86 0.60 -8.76
CA PHE A 113 17.12 2.02 -8.99
C PHE A 113 18.42 2.47 -8.31
N ASP A 114 19.37 2.99 -9.09
CA ASP A 114 20.69 3.42 -8.61
C ASP A 114 20.92 4.94 -8.65
N GLY A 115 19.91 5.71 -9.12
CA GLY A 115 19.96 7.16 -9.19
C GLY A 115 20.73 7.74 -10.38
N ARG A 116 21.32 6.92 -11.27
CA ARG A 116 22.10 7.45 -12.42
C ARG A 116 21.24 8.13 -13.48
N ASN A 117 20.07 7.57 -13.75
CA ASN A 117 19.11 8.12 -14.68
C ASN A 117 17.85 8.51 -13.91
N ILE A 118 17.62 9.81 -13.81
CA ILE A 118 16.46 10.37 -13.09
C ILE A 118 15.14 9.91 -13.74
N GLY A 119 15.12 9.70 -15.06
CA GLY A 119 13.94 9.23 -15.78
C GLY A 119 13.46 7.84 -15.34
N ASP A 120 14.34 7.03 -14.75
CA ASP A 120 14.01 5.68 -14.29
C ASP A 120 13.32 5.69 -12.92
N PHE A 121 13.34 6.81 -12.19
CA PHE A 121 12.74 6.89 -10.85
C PHE A 121 11.23 6.67 -10.87
N LYS A 122 10.51 7.33 -11.80
CA LYS A 122 9.05 7.22 -11.85
C LYS A 122 8.58 5.81 -12.22
N PRO A 123 9.11 5.17 -13.29
CA PRO A 123 8.83 3.76 -13.58
C PRO A 123 9.15 2.82 -12.42
N PHE A 124 10.31 3.01 -11.76
CA PHE A 124 10.69 2.24 -10.58
C PHE A 124 9.65 2.40 -9.45
N MET A 125 9.30 3.64 -9.13
CA MET A 125 8.42 3.95 -8.01
C MET A 125 7.00 3.47 -8.27
N ASP A 126 6.47 3.62 -9.48
CA ASP A 126 5.16 3.12 -9.88
C ASP A 126 5.10 1.58 -9.75
N MET A 127 6.16 0.88 -10.19
CA MET A 127 6.28 -0.58 -10.03
C MET A 127 6.39 -1.00 -8.56
N PHE A 128 7.24 -0.33 -7.79
CA PHE A 128 7.40 -0.59 -6.36
C PHE A 128 6.08 -0.36 -5.60
N VAL A 129 5.33 0.68 -5.97
CA VAL A 129 4.03 0.97 -5.37
C VAL A 129 3.02 -0.14 -5.65
N ALA A 130 2.94 -0.56 -6.91
CA ALA A 130 2.02 -1.61 -7.34
C ALA A 130 2.29 -2.96 -6.64
N VAL A 131 3.57 -3.33 -6.48
CA VAL A 131 3.97 -4.65 -5.98
C VAL A 131 4.17 -4.71 -4.46
N ILE A 132 4.70 -3.65 -3.85
CA ILE A 132 5.13 -3.65 -2.44
C ILE A 132 4.34 -2.66 -1.59
N HIS A 133 4.20 -1.41 -2.02
CA HIS A 133 3.54 -0.38 -1.19
C HIS A 133 2.08 -0.70 -0.91
N ASN A 134 1.35 -1.15 -1.94
CA ASN A 134 -0.07 -1.47 -1.85
C ASN A 134 -0.35 -2.85 -1.25
N ASP A 135 0.67 -3.69 -1.03
CA ASP A 135 0.48 -4.98 -0.36
C ASP A 135 0.17 -4.76 1.14
N LEU A 136 -1.06 -5.10 1.53
CA LEU A 136 -1.54 -4.97 2.91
C LEU A 136 -0.99 -6.06 3.84
N LYS A 137 -0.38 -7.12 3.30
CA LYS A 137 0.26 -8.20 4.08
C LYS A 137 1.63 -7.78 4.62
N LEU A 138 2.23 -6.72 4.04
CA LEU A 138 3.54 -6.21 4.44
C LEU A 138 3.41 -5.06 5.44
N SER A 139 4.15 -5.14 6.55
CA SER A 139 4.30 -4.02 7.49
C SER A 139 5.17 -2.91 6.90
N SER A 140 5.07 -1.70 7.44
CA SER A 140 5.91 -0.57 6.99
C SER A 140 7.41 -0.87 7.14
N VAL A 141 7.81 -1.59 8.19
CA VAL A 141 9.18 -2.09 8.38
C VAL A 141 9.60 -3.02 7.24
N GLN A 142 8.74 -3.99 6.86
CA GLN A 142 9.03 -4.90 5.74
C GLN A 142 9.09 -4.15 4.41
N LYS A 143 8.20 -3.19 4.18
CA LYS A 143 8.22 -2.33 2.99
C LYS A 143 9.50 -1.51 2.91
N LEU A 144 9.97 -0.95 4.04
CA LEU A 144 11.25 -0.23 4.12
C LEU A 144 12.44 -1.16 3.83
N PHE A 145 12.43 -2.38 4.34
CA PHE A 145 13.44 -3.39 4.03
C PHE A 145 13.51 -3.69 2.53
N TYR A 146 12.36 -3.91 1.87
CA TYR A 146 12.32 -4.12 0.43
C TYR A 146 12.74 -2.87 -0.35
N LEU A 147 12.33 -1.68 0.09
CA LEU A 147 12.77 -0.43 -0.52
C LEU A 147 14.30 -0.34 -0.55
N LYS A 148 14.96 -0.55 0.59
CA LYS A 148 16.43 -0.58 0.70
C LYS A 148 17.08 -1.68 -0.16
N LYS A 149 16.37 -2.78 -0.45
CA LYS A 149 16.87 -3.86 -1.32
C LYS A 149 16.88 -3.45 -2.81
N TYR A 150 15.83 -2.77 -3.27
CA TYR A 150 15.64 -2.40 -4.68
C TYR A 150 16.23 -1.04 -5.06
N ILE A 151 16.80 -0.31 -4.11
CA ILE A 151 17.61 0.87 -4.40
C ILE A 151 19.09 0.61 -4.11
N LYS A 152 19.98 1.29 -4.84
CA LYS A 152 21.45 1.19 -4.70
C LYS A 152 22.09 2.56 -4.70
N ALA A 153 23.39 2.61 -4.42
CA ALA A 153 24.23 3.81 -4.55
C ALA A 153 23.65 5.04 -3.82
N GLU A 154 23.58 6.20 -4.49
CA GLU A 154 23.14 7.47 -3.88
C GLU A 154 21.73 7.39 -3.27
N PRO A 155 20.69 6.84 -3.95
CA PRO A 155 19.39 6.65 -3.34
C PRO A 155 19.40 5.86 -2.03
N LEU A 156 20.24 4.82 -1.94
CA LEU A 156 20.37 4.03 -0.71
C LEU A 156 21.03 4.85 0.39
N GLN A 157 22.13 5.54 0.08
CA GLN A 157 22.85 6.41 1.03
C GLN A 157 21.94 7.51 1.60
N LEU A 158 21.03 8.05 0.78
CA LEU A 158 20.07 9.07 1.20
C LEU A 158 19.18 8.62 2.37
N ILE A 159 18.80 7.33 2.40
CA ILE A 159 17.89 6.78 3.41
C ILE A 159 18.56 5.77 4.35
N ASP A 160 19.87 5.56 4.24
CA ASP A 160 20.55 4.49 4.95
C ASP A 160 20.55 4.71 6.46
N ASN A 161 20.71 5.98 6.87
CA ASN A 161 20.68 6.44 8.26
C ASN A 161 19.29 6.31 8.92
N LEU A 162 18.24 6.00 8.17
CA LEU A 162 16.92 5.79 8.75
C LEU A 162 16.85 4.40 9.42
N PRO A 163 16.44 4.34 10.70
CA PRO A 163 16.28 3.07 11.39
C PRO A 163 15.19 2.22 10.74
N LEU A 164 15.31 0.90 10.82
CA LEU A 164 14.34 -0.04 10.23
C LEU A 164 13.09 -0.17 11.12
N ILE A 165 12.35 0.92 11.29
CA ILE A 165 11.12 1.04 12.10
C ILE A 165 9.95 1.54 11.24
N ASN A 166 8.71 1.43 11.74
CA ASN A 166 7.51 1.73 10.95
C ASN A 166 7.45 3.19 10.48
N GLU A 167 7.86 4.11 11.35
CA GLU A 167 7.83 5.56 11.18
C GLU A 167 8.83 6.02 10.11
N SER A 168 9.89 5.24 9.89
CA SER A 168 10.95 5.57 8.93
C SER A 168 10.55 5.29 7.48
N TYR A 169 9.50 4.51 7.24
CA TYR A 169 9.08 4.17 5.89
C TYR A 169 8.53 5.38 5.12
N SER A 170 7.63 6.16 5.72
CA SER A 170 7.09 7.37 5.09
C SER A 170 8.19 8.40 4.85
N ALA A 171 9.06 8.62 5.83
CA ALA A 171 10.21 9.51 5.71
C ALA A 171 11.16 9.11 4.56
N ALA A 172 11.41 7.81 4.39
CA ALA A 172 12.23 7.31 3.28
C ALA A 172 11.61 7.61 1.91
N LEU A 173 10.29 7.40 1.77
CA LEU A 173 9.58 7.70 0.53
C LEU A 173 9.60 9.19 0.19
N ASP A 174 9.39 10.04 1.19
CA ASP A 174 9.38 11.49 1.01
C ASP A 174 10.75 12.03 0.61
N LEU A 175 11.83 11.49 1.21
CA LEU A 175 13.20 11.85 0.81
C LEU A 175 13.49 11.47 -0.64
N LEU A 176 13.12 10.26 -1.06
CA LEU A 176 13.31 9.80 -2.43
C LEU A 176 12.51 10.64 -3.43
N LYS A 177 11.22 10.89 -3.15
CA LYS A 177 10.38 11.75 -3.99
C LYS A 177 10.94 13.17 -4.08
N LYS A 178 11.32 13.78 -2.96
CA LYS A 178 11.89 15.13 -2.95
C LYS A 178 13.16 15.23 -3.80
N ARG A 179 13.96 14.16 -3.85
CA ARG A 179 15.21 14.11 -4.61
C ARG A 179 14.99 13.85 -6.10
N TYR A 180 14.11 12.90 -6.45
CA TYR A 180 14.01 12.35 -7.81
C TYR A 180 12.67 12.61 -8.52
N ASP A 181 11.60 12.89 -7.78
CA ASP A 181 10.28 13.26 -8.32
C ASP A 181 10.19 14.77 -8.58
N ASN A 182 11.16 15.29 -9.34
CA ASN A 182 11.25 16.71 -9.68
C ASN A 182 11.25 16.86 -11.21
N PRO A 183 10.14 17.35 -11.81
CA PRO A 183 10.03 17.50 -13.26
C PRO A 183 11.08 18.46 -13.83
N SER A 184 11.47 19.50 -13.09
CA SER A 184 12.55 20.40 -13.51
C SER A 184 13.91 19.70 -13.53
N LEU A 185 14.18 18.79 -12.59
CA LEU A 185 15.41 17.99 -12.56
C LEU A 185 15.46 17.03 -13.76
N LEU A 186 14.32 16.42 -14.10
CA LEU A 186 14.19 15.53 -15.28
C LEU A 186 14.41 16.30 -16.59
N ILE A 187 13.79 17.48 -16.74
CA ILE A 187 13.98 18.36 -17.90
C ILE A 187 15.45 18.77 -18.03
N ASN A 188 16.08 19.21 -16.94
CA ASN A 188 17.49 19.61 -16.94
C ASN A 188 18.43 18.43 -17.28
N ASN A 189 18.09 17.21 -16.84
CA ASN A 189 18.85 16.01 -17.18
C ASN A 189 18.80 15.72 -18.68
N HIS A 190 17.60 15.75 -19.29
CA HIS A 190 17.46 15.58 -20.74
C HIS A 190 18.21 16.66 -21.53
N ILE A 191 18.15 17.93 -21.08
CA ILE A 191 18.91 19.03 -21.70
C ILE A 191 20.42 18.77 -21.59
N SER A 192 20.92 18.36 -20.42
CA SER A 192 22.34 18.08 -20.21
C SER A 192 22.82 16.95 -21.12
N ILE A 193 22.06 15.85 -21.23
CA ILE A 193 22.38 14.75 -22.15
C ILE A 193 22.41 15.23 -23.61
N LEU A 194 21.47 16.09 -24.01
CA LEU A 194 21.44 16.67 -25.36
C LEU A 194 22.68 17.54 -25.64
N LEU A 195 23.14 18.32 -24.65
CA LEU A 195 24.30 19.21 -24.77
C LEU A 195 25.64 18.45 -24.71
N ASP A 196 25.70 17.38 -23.93
CA ASP A 196 26.90 16.55 -23.72
C ASP A 196 27.07 15.46 -24.79
N MET A 197 26.20 15.42 -25.82
CA MET A 197 26.29 14.42 -26.87
C MET A 197 27.62 14.53 -27.66
N PRO A 198 28.26 13.39 -27.98
CA PRO A 198 29.58 13.40 -28.57
C PRO A 198 29.58 13.96 -29.99
N MET A 199 30.52 14.87 -30.29
CA MET A 199 30.74 15.38 -31.64
C MET A 199 31.31 14.30 -32.56
N ILE A 200 30.57 13.99 -33.63
CA ILE A 200 31.02 13.06 -34.66
C ILE A 200 31.85 13.82 -35.69
N HIS A 201 33.18 13.62 -35.65
CA HIS A 201 34.13 14.30 -36.55
C HIS A 201 34.33 13.56 -37.89
N ARG A 202 34.27 12.22 -37.88
CA ARG A 202 34.28 11.33 -39.06
C ARG A 202 33.40 10.11 -38.79
N GLY A 203 32.10 10.26 -39.01
CA GLY A 203 31.11 9.23 -38.69
C GLY A 203 30.86 8.26 -39.83
N THR A 204 30.81 6.97 -39.51
CA THR A 204 30.16 5.97 -40.36
C THR A 204 28.65 6.24 -40.43
N ALA A 205 27.97 5.70 -41.45
CA ALA A 205 26.52 5.80 -41.56
C ALA A 205 25.79 5.24 -40.32
N GLN A 206 26.37 4.24 -39.63
CA GLN A 206 25.82 3.69 -38.40
C GLN A 206 25.88 4.70 -37.24
N GLN A 207 27.04 5.34 -37.03
CA GLN A 207 27.21 6.34 -35.98
C GLN A 207 26.27 7.55 -36.16
N LEU A 208 26.01 7.96 -37.41
CA LEU A 208 25.04 9.01 -37.70
C LEU A 208 23.59 8.57 -37.38
N ARG A 209 23.23 7.31 -37.70
CA ARG A 209 21.91 6.76 -37.35
C ARG A 209 21.70 6.68 -35.84
N ASP A 210 22.71 6.22 -35.11
CA ASP A 210 22.66 6.10 -33.65
C ASP A 210 22.53 7.47 -32.98
N LEU A 211 23.26 8.48 -33.48
CA LEU A 211 23.14 9.86 -33.01
C LEU A 211 21.73 10.42 -33.25
N VAL A 212 21.19 10.25 -34.47
CA VAL A 212 19.83 10.70 -34.80
C VAL A 212 18.79 9.97 -33.94
N ALA A 213 18.97 8.68 -33.66
CA ALA A 213 18.09 7.92 -32.79
C ALA A 213 18.13 8.46 -31.35
N GLN A 214 19.32 8.69 -30.79
CA GLN A 214 19.50 9.25 -29.45
C GLN A 214 18.90 10.66 -29.34
N LEU A 215 19.14 11.54 -30.33
CA LEU A 215 18.52 12.87 -30.40
C LEU A 215 16.99 12.79 -30.39
N ARG A 216 16.40 11.92 -31.22
CA ARG A 216 14.95 11.74 -31.28
C ARG A 216 14.40 11.20 -29.96
N GLN A 217 15.08 10.25 -29.32
CA GLN A 217 14.68 9.69 -28.03
C GLN A 217 14.66 10.77 -26.95
N GLN A 218 15.76 11.51 -26.79
CA GLN A 218 15.87 12.57 -25.79
C GLN A 218 14.90 13.73 -26.05
N MET A 219 14.70 14.13 -27.31
CA MET A 219 13.70 15.16 -27.66
C MET A 219 12.27 14.71 -27.40
N THR A 220 11.96 13.44 -27.61
CA THR A 220 10.63 12.89 -27.31
C THR A 220 10.40 12.82 -25.81
N ALA A 221 11.39 12.33 -25.05
CA ALA A 221 11.34 12.30 -23.59
C ALA A 221 11.16 13.70 -23.01
N LEU A 222 11.97 14.68 -23.45
CA LEU A 222 11.87 16.08 -23.05
C LEU A 222 10.47 16.67 -23.31
N LYS A 223 9.88 16.41 -24.48
CA LYS A 223 8.51 16.86 -24.80
C LYS A 223 7.48 16.25 -23.85
N ILE A 224 7.63 14.99 -23.46
CA ILE A 224 6.73 14.34 -22.51
C ILE A 224 6.93 14.95 -21.12
N SER A 225 8.18 15.15 -20.69
CA SER A 225 8.53 15.72 -19.38
C SER A 225 8.06 17.16 -19.18
N ILE A 226 7.93 17.97 -20.25
CA ILE A 226 7.36 19.33 -20.18
C ILE A 226 5.84 19.32 -19.96
N ASN A 227 5.15 18.25 -20.35
CA ASN A 227 3.69 18.14 -20.27
C ASN A 227 3.19 17.36 -19.04
N LEU A 228 4.10 16.96 -18.14
CA LEU A 228 3.81 16.31 -16.85
C LEU A 228 3.72 17.35 -15.74
#